data_AF-A0A388Q6Y6-F1
#
_entry.id   AF-A0A388Q6Y6-F1
#
_cell.length_a   1.000
_cell.length_b   1.000
_cell.length_c   1.000
_cell.angle_alpha   90.00
_cell.angle_beta   90.00
_cell.angle_gamma   90.00
#
_symmetry.space_group_name_H-M   'P 1'
#
loop_
_entity.id
_entity.type
_entity.pdbx_description
1 polymer ?
#
loop_
_entity_poly.entity_id
_entity_poly.type
_entity_poly.pdbx_seq_one_letter_code
_entity_poly.pdbx_strand_id
1 'polypeptide(L)' 'MDFGVKKNILTCMAERGAYLKVFPAKTSFATCEEFNPSAYFISNGPGDPASMGYAVETVKE' A
#
# COMPACT_ATOMS: atom_id res chain seq x y z
N MET A 1 -0.88 0.12 0.22
CA MET A 1 -0.83 -0.89 1.28
C MET A 1 0.35 -0.61 2.19
N ASP A 2 0.10 -0.53 3.49
CA ASP A 2 1.09 -0.26 4.53
C ASP A 2 1.66 -1.56 5.10
N PHE A 3 2.91 -1.85 4.73
CA PHE A 3 3.74 -2.93 5.27
C PHE A 3 4.75 -2.42 6.32
N GLY A 4 4.70 -1.14 6.69
CA GLY A 4 5.73 -0.45 7.48
C GLY A 4 6.23 0.82 6.79
N VAL A 5 5.33 1.61 6.21
CA VAL A 5 5.64 2.79 5.41
C VAL A 5 6.35 3.87 6.22
N LYS A 6 7.40 4.46 5.66
CA LYS A 6 8.02 5.66 6.24
C LYS A 6 7.10 6.86 6.04
N LYS A 7 6.79 7.58 7.12
CA LYS A 7 5.96 8.80 7.09
C LYS A 7 6.42 9.82 6.03
N ASN A 8 7.74 9.96 5.85
CA ASN A 8 8.30 10.90 4.88
C ASN A 8 7.87 10.61 3.42
N ILE A 9 7.63 9.34 3.07
CA ILE A 9 7.14 8.97 1.73
C ILE A 9 5.74 9.54 1.51
N LEU A 10 4.87 9.40 2.52
CA LEU A 10 3.50 9.94 2.48
C LEU A 10 3.51 11.47 2.41
N THR A 11 4.38 12.12 3.20
CA THR A 11 4.56 13.57 3.18
C THR A 11 4.97 14.05 1.79
N CYS A 12 6.01 13.45 1.19
CA CYS A 12 6.47 13.82 -0.15
C CYS A 12 5.40 13.62 -1.22
N MET A 13 4.56 12.59 -1.13
CA MET A 13 3.46 12.35 -2.06
C MET A 13 2.34 13.39 -1.89
N ALA A 14 1.95 13.67 -0.65
CA ALA A 14 0.94 14.67 -0.33
C ALA A 14 1.36 16.09 -0.79
N GLU A 15 2.63 16.45 -0.61
CA GLU A 15 3.21 17.72 -1.08
C GLU A 15 3.14 17.88 -2.61
N ARG A 16 3.14 16.76 -3.35
CA ARG A 16 2.97 16.75 -4.82
C ARG A 16 1.50 16.76 -5.25
N GLY A 17 0.58 16.92 -4.30
CA GLY A 17 -0.87 16.95 -4.56
C GLY A 17 -1.54 15.58 -4.63
N ALA A 18 -0.87 14.50 -4.20
CA ALA A 18 -1.49 13.18 -4.18
C ALA A 18 -2.47 13.06 -3.00
N TYR A 19 -3.71 12.63 -3.27
CA TYR A 19 -4.65 12.22 -2.23
C TYR A 19 -4.40 10.75 -1.87
N LEU A 20 -3.97 10.51 -0.63
CA LEU A 20 -3.51 9.20 -0.19
C LEU A 20 -4.49 8.61 0.82
N LYS A 21 -4.91 7.37 0.60
CA LYS A 21 -5.59 6.54 1.59
C LYS A 21 -4.70 5.36 1.96
N VAL A 22 -4.32 5.30 3.23
CA VAL A 22 -3.43 4.25 3.74
C VAL A 22 -4.28 3.08 4.24
N PHE A 23 -4.06 1.91 3.66
CA PHE A 23 -4.72 0.66 4.05
C PHE A 23 -3.72 -0.27 4.75
N PRO A 24 -4.12 -0.97 5.82
CA PRO A 24 -3.30 -2.02 6.44
C PRO A 24 -2.83 -3.09 5.47
N ALA A 25 -1.72 -3.76 5.79
CA ALA A 25 -1.10 -4.82 4.97
C ALA A 25 -2.04 -5.97 4.56
N LYS A 26 -3.06 -6.27 5.37
CA LYS A 26 -3.99 -7.40 5.19
C LYS A 26 -5.35 -6.99 4.60
N THR A 27 -5.48 -5.75 4.13
CA THR A 27 -6.71 -5.31 3.46
C THR A 27 -6.85 -6.04 2.13
N SER A 28 -8.06 -6.55 1.85
CA SER A 28 -8.35 -7.24 0.59
C SER A 28 -8.30 -6.29 -0.60
N PHE A 29 -8.06 -6.86 -1.79
CA PHE A 29 -8.06 -6.10 -3.04
C PHE A 29 -9.40 -5.40 -3.28
N ALA A 30 -10.52 -6.09 -3.07
CA ALA A 30 -11.88 -5.53 -3.24
C ALA A 30 -12.10 -4.23 -2.46
N THR A 31 -11.68 -4.17 -1.18
CA THR A 31 -11.79 -2.94 -0.37
C THR A 31 -10.87 -1.83 -0.87
N CYS A 32 -9.73 -2.17 -1.47
CA CYS A 32 -8.85 -1.18 -2.09
C CYS A 32 -9.42 -0.67 -3.42
N GLU A 33 -10.09 -1.52 -4.20
CA GLU A 33 -10.76 -1.18 -5.44
C GLU A 33 -12.01 -0.30 -5.22
N GLU A 34 -12.79 -0.54 -4.16
CA GLU A 34 -13.93 0.31 -3.77
C GLU A 34 -13.56 1.79 -3.58
N PHE A 35 -12.30 2.07 -3.24
CA PHE A 35 -11.81 3.44 -3.12
C PHE A 35 -11.61 4.13 -4.49
N ASN A 36 -11.71 3.40 -5.59
CA ASN A 36 -11.48 3.84 -6.96
C ASN A 36 -10.15 4.62 -7.13
N PRO A 37 -9.01 4.04 -6.71
CA PRO A 37 -7.73 4.75 -6.75
C PRO A 37 -7.22 4.92 -8.18
N SER A 38 -6.52 6.02 -8.44
CA SER A 38 -5.80 6.20 -9.71
C SER A 38 -4.52 5.36 -9.80
N ALA A 39 -3.96 4.96 -8.65
CA ALA A 39 -2.76 4.14 -8.57
C ALA A 39 -2.68 3.43 -7.21
N TYR A 40 -2.05 2.25 -7.20
CA TYR A 40 -1.74 1.50 -5.99
C TYR A 40 -0.28 1.71 -5.61
N PHE A 41 -0.03 1.98 -4.32
CA PHE A 41 1.31 2.07 -3.77
C PHE A 41 1.55 0.95 -2.75
N ILE A 42 2.58 0.14 -3.01
CA ILE A 42 3.07 -0.91 -2.10
C ILE A 42 4.20 -0.28 -1.30
N SER A 43 3.99 -0.07 0.00
CA SER A 43 5.01 0.56 0.83
C SER A 43 6.20 -0.36 1.09
N ASN A 44 7.28 0.24 1.56
CA ASN A 44 8.33 -0.52 2.23
C ASN A 44 7.78 -1.22 3.48
N GLY A 45 8.47 -2.27 3.91
CA GLY A 45 8.22 -2.97 5.17
C GLY A 45 9.49 -3.62 5.71
N PRO A 46 9.53 -3.98 7.01
CA PRO A 46 10.65 -4.72 7.58
C PRO A 46 10.57 -6.22 7.18
N GLY A 47 11.73 -6.86 7.01
CA GLY A 47 11.82 -8.30 6.73
C GLY A 47 11.86 -8.64 5.24
N ASP A 48 11.74 -9.93 4.92
CA ASP A 48 11.84 -10.47 3.57
C ASP A 48 10.44 -10.58 2.90
N PRO A 49 10.20 -9.90 1.76
CA PRO A 49 8.95 -10.01 1.00
C PRO A 49 8.55 -11.44 0.64
N ALA A 50 9.52 -12.35 0.48
CA ALA A 50 9.25 -13.75 0.14
C ALA A 50 8.45 -14.50 1.22
N SER A 51 8.50 -14.04 2.47
CA SER A 51 7.73 -14.60 3.59
C SER A 51 6.31 -14.02 3.73
N MET A 52 5.98 -12.97 2.98
CA MET A 52 4.70 -12.27 3.04
C MET A 52 3.74 -12.76 1.96
N GLY A 53 3.38 -14.05 2.01
CA GLY A 53 2.52 -14.69 1.00
C GLY A 53 1.21 -13.93 0.73
N TYR A 54 0.58 -13.40 1.79
CA TYR A 54 -0.65 -12.61 1.68
C TYR A 54 -0.46 -11.34 0.83
N ALA A 55 0.69 -10.67 0.92
CA ALA A 55 0.98 -9.47 0.14
C ALA A 55 1.18 -9.81 -1.34
N VAL A 56 1.87 -10.93 -1.61
CA VAL A 56 2.12 -11.41 -2.97
C VAL A 56 0.81 -11.84 -3.65
N GLU A 57 -0.10 -12.50 -2.94
CA GLU A 57 -1.41 -12.87 -3.47
C GLU A 57 -2.25 -11.63 -3.80
N THR A 58 -2.36 -10.66 -2.88
CA THR A 58 -3.13 -9.43 -3.10
C THR A 58 -2.58 -8.55 -4.24
N VAL A 59 -1.29 -8.64 -4.56
CA VAL A 59 -0.67 -7.88 -5.67
C VAL A 59 -0.80 -8.61 -7.02
N LYS A 60 -1.05 -9.92 -7.01
CA LYS A 60 -1.25 -10.70 -8.24
C LYS A 60 -2.66 -10.62 -8.79
N GLU A 61 -3.63 -10.30 -7.94
CA GLU A 61 -5.00 -9.93 -8.32
C GLU A 61 -5.01 -8.60 -9.08
#